data_AF-A0A3S1ES45-F1
#
_entry.id   AF-A0A3S1ES45-F1
#
_cell.length_a   1.000
_cell.length_b   1.000
_cell.length_c   1.000
_cell.angle_alpha   90.00
_cell.angle_beta   90.00
_cell.angle_gamma   90.00
#
_symmetry.space_group_name_H-M   'P 1'
#
loop_
_entity.id
_entity.type
_entity.pdbx_description
1 polymer ?
#
loop_
_entity_poly.entity_id
_entity_poly.type
_entity_poly.pdbx_seq_one_letter_code
_entity_poly.pdbx_strand_id
1 'polypeptide(L)' 'MLTAIRYDPSTRILSIWFAPTGARYDYEEVEPEVYAKFNAAFSKGRFFIEFVRDRYRLHLVEHECRH' A
#
# COMPACT_ATOMS: atom_id res chain seq x y z
N MET A 1 -3.09 11.58 -1.52
CA MET A 1 -4.09 10.79 -2.28
C MET A 1 -3.45 9.49 -2.72
N LEU A 2 -4.10 8.34 -2.56
CA LEU A 2 -3.58 7.06 -3.06
C LEU A 2 -3.70 7.06 -4.60
N THR A 3 -2.60 6.77 -5.28
CA THR A 3 -2.51 6.88 -6.75
C THR A 3 -2.33 5.55 -7.43
N ALA A 4 -1.49 4.70 -6.87
CA ALA A 4 -1.22 3.37 -7.38
C ALA A 4 -1.05 2.40 -6.20
N ILE A 5 -1.31 1.13 -6.49
CA ILE A 5 -1.09 0.00 -5.59
C ILE A 5 -0.46 -1.14 -6.37
N ARG A 6 0.44 -1.88 -5.73
CA ARG A 6 1.04 -3.08 -6.29
C ARG A 6 1.17 -4.11 -5.19
N TYR A 7 0.79 -5.34 -5.47
CA TYR A 7 0.92 -6.43 -4.54
C TYR A 7 1.77 -7.53 -5.14
N ASP A 8 2.74 -7.99 -4.36
CA ASP A 8 3.61 -9.09 -4.71
C ASP A 8 3.23 -10.31 -3.85
N PRO A 9 2.59 -11.35 -4.41
CA PRO A 9 2.13 -12.50 -3.64
C PRO A 9 3.27 -13.41 -3.17
N SER A 10 4.43 -13.37 -3.84
CA SER A 10 5.61 -14.16 -3.47
C SER A 10 6.24 -13.65 -2.18
N THR A 11 6.34 -12.33 -2.03
CA THR A 11 6.90 -11.67 -0.84
C THR A 11 5.83 -11.18 0.15
N ARG A 12 4.55 -11.23 -0.23
CA ARG A 12 3.41 -10.68 0.53
C ARG A 12 3.59 -9.19 0.83
N ILE A 13 4.19 -8.46 -0.10
CA ILE A 13 4.42 -7.02 0.02
C ILE A 13 3.36 -6.26 -0.76
N LEU A 14 2.70 -5.32 -0.08
CA LEU A 14 1.78 -4.35 -0.68
C LEU A 14 2.46 -2.99 -0.76
N SER A 15 2.83 -2.57 -1.96
CA SER A 15 3.36 -1.25 -2.26
C SER A 15 2.24 -0.26 -2.58
N ILE A 16 2.28 0.92 -1.97
CA ILE A 16 1.31 1.99 -2.16
C ILE A 16 2.03 3.31 -2.47
N TRP A 17 1.58 4.01 -3.51
CA TRP A 17 2.12 5.32 -3.90
C TRP A 17 1.13 6.45 -3.57
N PHE A 18 1.65 7.50 -2.94
CA PHE A 18 0.87 8.68 -2.57
C PHE A 18 1.28 9.93 -3.37
N ALA A 19 0.31 10.61 -3.97
CA ALA A 19 0.51 11.94 -4.56
C ALA A 19 0.33 13.06 -3.53
N PRO A 20 1.00 14.23 -3.77
CA PRO A 20 1.80 14.57 -4.96
C PRO A 20 3.28 14.14 -4.87
N THR A 21 3.74 13.73 -3.70
CA THR A 21 5.17 13.42 -3.44
C THR A 21 5.66 12.19 -4.21
N GLY A 22 4.75 11.29 -4.60
CA GLY A 22 5.10 10.01 -5.20
C GLY A 22 5.62 8.98 -4.19
N ALA A 23 5.65 9.30 -2.90
CA ALA A 23 6.23 8.45 -1.87
C ALA A 23 5.65 7.03 -1.90
N ARG A 24 6.54 6.04 -1.86
CA ARG A 24 6.22 4.61 -1.87
C ARG A 24 6.28 4.06 -0.45
N TYR A 25 5.22 3.36 -0.05
CA TYR A 25 5.13 2.67 1.22
C TYR A 25 4.95 1.19 0.96
N ASP A 26 5.85 0.38 1.47
CA ASP A 26 5.80 -1.07 1.36
C ASP A 26 5.29 -1.65 2.67
N TYR A 27 4.15 -2.35 2.59
CA TYR A 27 3.54 -3.05 3.71
C TYR A 27 3.89 -4.53 3.60
N GLU A 28 4.56 -5.05 4.62
CA GLU A 28 4.99 -6.43 4.68
C GLU A 28 3.95 -7.32 5.35
N GLU A 29 4.03 -8.62 5.09
CA GLU A 29 3.14 -9.64 5.68
C GLU A 29 1.65 -9.45 5.34
N VAL A 30 1.34 -8.79 4.22
CA VAL A 30 -0.04 -8.56 3.78
C VAL A 30 -0.60 -9.81 3.12
N GLU A 31 -1.65 -10.36 3.71
CA GLU A 31 -2.31 -11.55 3.20
C GLU A 31 -2.97 -11.29 1.84
N PRO A 32 -2.95 -12.27 0.91
CA PRO A 32 -3.54 -12.10 -0.42
C PRO A 32 -5.06 -11.88 -0.35
N GLU A 33 -5.73 -12.36 0.70
CA GLU A 33 -7.15 -12.11 0.93
C GLU A 33 -7.42 -10.62 1.26
N VAL A 34 -6.52 -10.00 2.02
CA VAL A 34 -6.61 -8.57 2.35
C VAL A 34 -6.40 -7.74 1.08
N TYR A 35 -5.44 -8.12 0.23
CA TYR A 35 -5.29 -7.50 -1.08
C TYR A 35 -6.52 -7.67 -1.97
N ALA A 36 -7.15 -8.85 -2.00
CA ALA A 36 -8.37 -9.09 -2.78
C ALA A 36 -9.53 -8.19 -2.30
N LYS A 37 -9.74 -8.10 -0.99
CA LYS A 37 -10.74 -7.18 -0.38
C LYS A 37 -10.39 -5.73 -0.67
N PHE A 38 -9.12 -5.36 -0.56
CA PHE A 38 -8.63 -4.04 -0.89
C PHE A 38 -8.89 -3.71 -2.36
N ASN A 39 -8.69 -4.68 -3.26
CA ASN A 39 -8.91 -4.49 -4.67
C ASN A 39 -10.39 -4.33 -5.03
N ALA A 40 -11.27 -5.08 -4.35
CA ALA A 40 -12.72 -5.02 -4.53
C ALA A 40 -13.39 -3.83 -3.81
N ALA A 41 -12.72 -3.18 -2.86
CA ALA A 41 -13.29 -2.08 -2.09
C ALA A 41 -13.60 -0.86 -2.97
N PHE A 42 -14.81 -0.30 -2.79
CA PHE A 42 -15.27 0.90 -3.50
C PHE A 42 -14.39 2.14 -3.23
N SER A 43 -13.85 2.25 -2.02
CA SER A 43 -12.93 3.32 -1.64
C SER A 43 -11.63 2.74 -1.09
N LYS A 44 -10.59 2.72 -1.94
CA LYS A 44 -9.24 2.27 -1.57
C LYS A 44 -8.70 3.08 -0.40
N GLY A 45 -8.83 4.41 -0.43
CA GLY A 45 -8.32 5.27 0.65
C GLY A 45 -8.94 4.96 2.01
N ARG A 46 -10.26 4.72 2.06
CA ARG A 46 -10.95 4.42 3.32
C ARG A 46 -10.60 3.02 3.86
N PHE A 47 -10.62 2.00 2.99
CA PHE A 47 -10.23 0.65 3.40
C PHE A 47 -8.81 0.62 3.96
N PHE A 48 -7.89 1.35 3.33
CA PHE A 48 -6.51 1.45 3.80
C PHE A 48 -6.42 2.02 5.23
N ILE A 49 -7.15 3.10 5.53
CA ILE A 49 -7.13 3.74 6.85
C ILE A 49 -7.68 2.79 7.92
N GLU A 50 -8.77 2.08 7.63
CA GLU A 50 -9.46 1.25 8.63
C GLU A 50 -8.81 -0.13 8.83
N PHE A 51 -8.25 -0.72 7.77
CA PHE A 51 -7.80 -2.13 7.79
C PHE A 51 -6.30 -2.33 7.64
N VAL A 52 -5.56 -1.39 7.04
CA VAL A 52 -4.13 -1.61 6.70
C VAL A 52 -3.21 -0.76 7.56
N ARG A 53 -3.53 0.54 7.75
CA ARG A 53 -2.62 1.54 8.32
C ARG A 53 -2.00 1.16 9.67
N ASP A 54 -2.79 0.54 10.55
CA ASP A 54 -2.36 0.20 11.92
C ASP A 54 -2.04 -1.29 12.10
N ARG A 55 -2.33 -2.13 11.09
CA ARG A 55 -2.27 -3.59 11.23
C ARG A 55 -1.02 -4.24 10.67
N TYR A 56 -0.32 -3.57 9.76
CA TYR A 56 0.83 -4.15 9.07
C TYR A 56 2.09 -3.34 9.32
N ARG A 57 3.22 -4.05 9.30
CA ARG A 57 4.53 -3.41 9.30
C ARG A 57 4.70 -2.64 8.00
N LEU A 58 4.98 -1.35 8.14
CA LEU A 58 5.21 -0.46 7.02
C LEU A 58 6.67 -0.08 6.96
N HIS A 59 7.21 -0.12 5.75
CA HIS A 59 8.51 0.43 5.42
C HIS A 59 8.29 1.62 4.48
N LEU A 60 8.71 2.81 4.91
CA LEU A 60 8.78 3.94 4.00
C LEU A 60 9.97 3.70 3.08
N VAL A 61 9.68 3.40 1.81
CA VAL A 61 10.70 3.35 0.77
C VAL A 61 10.76 4.76 0.21
N GLU A 62 11.61 5.60 0.81
CA GLU A 62 11.81 6.97 0.35
C GLU A 62 12.00 6.97 -1.17
N HIS A 63 11.29 7.87 -1.84
CA HIS A 63 11.56 8.14 -3.24
C HIS A 63 12.92 8.83 -3.28
N GLU A 64 13.90 8.23 -3.98
CA GLU A 64 15.05 8.98 -4.43
C GLU A 64 14.51 10.18 -5.21
N CYS A 65 14.57 11.36 -4.60
CA CYS A 65 14.34 12.62 -5.26
C CYS A 65 15.48 12.78 -6.27
N ARG A 66 15.32 12.20 -7.46
CA ARG A 66 16.21 12.54 -8.58
C ARG A 66 15.80 13.93 -9.04
N HIS A 67 16.54 14.89 -8.52
CA HIS A 67 16.66 16.30 -8.91
C HIS A 67 16.70 16.43 -10.44
#